data_AF-A0A258RDS8-F1
#
_entry.id   AF-A0A258RDS8-F1
#
_cell.length_a   1.000
_cell.length_b   1.000
_cell.length_c   1.000
_cell.angle_alpha   90.00
_cell.angle_beta   90.00
_cell.angle_gamma   90.00
#
_symmetry.space_group_name_H-M   'P 1'
#
loop_
_entity.id
_entity.type
_entity.pdbx_description
1 polymer ?
#
loop_
_entity_poly.entity_id
_entity_poly.type
_entity_poly.pdbx_seq_one_letter_code
_entity_poly.pdbx_strand_id
1 'polypeptide(L)'
;MVRDGSWSVDRIAAINLFRMLNLEPSDDQLTIASEQFAAHRRDTNSWATKRYHTEISHQLEAASLDYFQRKGDDWNDGYRTAQLELMRIFPDELIDTGPEIARTKGQILRSMIRRNRQSQ
;
A
#
# COMPACT_ATOMS: atom_id res chain seq x y z
N MET A 1 16.81 10.98 -17.04
CA MET A 1 15.34 10.84 -17.01
C MET A 1 15.04 9.39 -16.66
N VAL A 2 14.76 9.10 -15.39
CA VAL A 2 14.56 7.72 -14.90
C VAL A 2 13.23 7.23 -15.47
N ARG A 3 13.28 6.30 -16.43
CA ARG A 3 12.08 5.66 -16.99
C ARG A 3 11.56 4.68 -15.94
N ASP A 4 10.51 5.13 -15.26
CA ASP A 4 9.82 4.43 -14.19
C ASP A 4 9.38 3.03 -14.65
N GLY A 5 9.86 1.98 -13.97
CA GLY A 5 9.63 0.57 -14.34
C GLY A 5 8.16 0.17 -14.36
N SER A 6 7.29 0.98 -13.74
CA SER A 6 5.84 0.76 -13.67
C SER A 6 5.17 0.80 -15.06
N TRP A 7 5.63 1.68 -15.96
CA TRP A 7 5.15 1.77 -17.35
C TRP A 7 5.53 0.54 -18.19
N SER A 8 6.60 -0.16 -17.80
CA SER A 8 7.02 -1.39 -18.50
C SER A 8 6.06 -2.55 -18.23
N VAL A 9 5.50 -2.64 -17.02
CA VAL A 9 4.59 -3.72 -16.62
C VAL A 9 3.27 -3.60 -17.36
N ASP A 10 2.67 -2.40 -17.39
CA ASP A 10 1.39 -2.17 -18.06
C ASP A 10 1.51 -2.39 -19.58
N ARG A 11 2.66 -2.05 -20.17
CA ARG A 11 2.95 -2.34 -21.58
C ARG A 11 3.07 -3.84 -21.86
N ILE A 12 3.73 -4.60 -20.98
CA ILE A 12 3.80 -6.06 -21.08
C ILE A 12 2.41 -6.68 -20.96
N ALA A 13 1.58 -6.19 -20.03
CA ALA A 13 0.20 -6.63 -19.88
C ALA A 13 -0.62 -6.38 -21.15
N ALA A 14 -0.50 -5.19 -21.76
CA ALA A 14 -1.13 -4.87 -23.02
C ALA A 14 -0.67 -5.80 -24.17
N ILE A 15 0.63 -6.06 -24.31
CA ILE A 15 1.16 -7.01 -25.31
C ILE A 15 0.56 -8.40 -25.11
N ASN A 16 0.51 -8.89 -23.86
CA ASN A 16 -0.03 -10.21 -23.55
C ASN A 16 -1.53 -10.29 -23.85
N LEU A 17 -2.30 -9.23 -23.58
CA LEU A 17 -3.72 -9.15 -23.94
C LEU A 17 -3.91 -9.30 -25.45
N PHE A 18 -3.21 -8.51 -26.26
CA PHE A 18 -3.35 -8.57 -27.72
C PHE A 18 -2.92 -9.93 -28.27
N ARG A 19 -1.83 -10.50 -27.73
CA ARG A 19 -1.37 -11.85 -28.09
C ARG A 19 -2.44 -12.91 -27.78
N MET A 20 -3.06 -12.86 -26.61
CA MET A 20 -4.11 -13.81 -26.21
C MET A 20 -5.34 -13.73 -27.14
N LEU A 21 -5.67 -12.52 -27.60
CA LEU A 21 -6.76 -12.29 -28.54
C LEU A 21 -6.39 -12.58 -30.00
N ASN A 22 -5.14 -12.97 -30.25
CA ASN A 22 -4.57 -13.18 -31.59
C ASN A 22 -4.76 -11.95 -32.51
N LEU A 23 -4.55 -10.76 -31.94
CA LEU A 23 -4.61 -9.48 -32.65
C LEU A 23 -3.20 -8.92 -32.80
N GLU A 24 -2.92 -8.31 -33.94
CA GLU A 24 -1.74 -7.46 -34.13
C GLU A 24 -2.13 -6.00 -33.86
N PRO A 25 -1.73 -5.42 -32.72
CA PRO A 25 -2.04 -4.03 -32.41
C PRO A 25 -1.10 -3.09 -33.17
N SER A 26 -1.60 -1.92 -33.55
CA SER A 26 -0.73 -0.80 -33.87
C SER A 26 -0.03 -0.27 -32.61
N ASP A 27 1.05 0.49 -32.78
CA ASP A 27 1.75 1.13 -31.65
C ASP A 27 0.83 2.07 -30.85
N ASP A 28 -0.11 2.74 -31.52
CA ASP A 28 -1.11 3.60 -30.88
C ASP A 28 -2.09 2.78 -30.02
N GLN A 29 -2.57 1.65 -30.55
CA GLN A 29 -3.45 0.74 -29.80
C GLN A 29 -2.74 0.15 -28.59
N LEU A 30 -1.45 -0.19 -28.73
CA LEU A 30 -0.64 -0.68 -27.63
C LEU A 30 -0.44 0.39 -26.56
N THR A 31 -0.21 1.64 -26.95
CA THR A 31 -0.07 2.77 -26.03
C THR A 31 -1.36 3.01 -25.26
N ILE A 32 -2.50 3.10 -25.95
CA ILE A 32 -3.81 3.29 -25.32
C ILE A 32 -4.11 2.17 -24.32
N ALA A 33 -3.90 0.91 -24.70
CA ALA A 33 -4.12 -0.22 -23.80
C ALA A 33 -3.21 -0.16 -22.56
N SER A 34 -1.94 0.18 -22.73
CA SER A 34 -0.98 0.33 -21.64
C SER A 34 -1.41 1.43 -20.65
N GLU A 35 -1.90 2.56 -21.16
CA GLU A 35 -2.41 3.65 -20.34
C GLU A 35 -3.67 3.25 -19.56
N GLN A 36 -4.57 2.49 -20.17
CA GLN A 36 -5.75 1.96 -19.50
C GLN A 36 -5.39 0.98 -18.39
N PHE A 37 -4.42 0.08 -18.61
CA PHE A 37 -3.90 -0.79 -17.55
C PHE A 37 -3.27 0.01 -16.41
N ALA A 38 -2.48 1.04 -16.73
CA ALA A 38 -1.87 1.91 -15.73
C ALA A 38 -2.95 2.65 -14.90
N ALA A 39 -3.99 3.18 -15.55
CA ALA A 39 -5.12 3.82 -14.87
C ALA A 39 -5.86 2.83 -13.96
N HIS A 40 -6.22 1.65 -14.48
CA HIS A 40 -6.90 0.62 -13.71
C HIS A 40 -6.09 0.15 -12.50
N ARG A 41 -4.76 0.00 -12.65
CA ARG A 41 -3.86 -0.34 -11.55
C ARG A 41 -3.86 0.74 -10.47
N ARG A 42 -3.78 2.02 -10.84
CA ARG A 42 -3.88 3.13 -9.87
C ARG A 42 -5.22 3.15 -9.14
N ASP A 43 -6.32 2.94 -9.85
CA ASP A 43 -7.66 2.93 -9.27
C ASP A 43 -7.84 1.76 -8.30
N THR A 44 -7.42 0.57 -8.71
CA THR A 44 -7.45 -0.64 -7.88
C THR A 44 -6.58 -0.48 -6.62
N ASN A 45 -5.39 0.09 -6.78
CA ASN A 45 -4.48 0.40 -5.68
C ASN A 45 -5.09 1.41 -4.69
N SER A 46 -5.71 2.47 -5.20
CA SER A 46 -6.42 3.46 -4.40
C SER A 46 -7.58 2.83 -3.62
N TRP A 47 -8.36 1.96 -4.28
CA TRP A 47 -9.45 1.22 -3.63
C TRP A 47 -8.94 0.26 -2.55
N ALA A 48 -7.91 -0.54 -2.85
CA ALA A 48 -7.32 -1.48 -1.91
C ALA A 48 -6.78 -0.74 -0.67
N THR A 49 -6.09 0.37 -0.87
CA THR A 49 -5.59 1.22 0.22
C THR A 49 -6.73 1.72 1.10
N LYS A 50 -7.78 2.29 0.51
CA LYS A 50 -8.94 2.79 1.27
C LYS A 50 -9.55 1.67 2.11
N ARG A 51 -9.70 0.47 1.52
CA ARG A 51 -10.21 -0.71 2.22
C ARG A 51 -9.32 -1.13 3.38
N TYR A 52 -7.99 -1.18 3.18
CA TYR A 52 -7.05 -1.49 4.26
C TYR A 52 -7.09 -0.46 5.39
N HIS A 53 -7.14 0.83 5.05
CA HIS A 53 -7.26 1.88 6.05
C HIS A 53 -8.55 1.74 6.85
N THR A 54 -9.69 1.49 6.20
CA THR A 54 -10.96 1.25 6.88
C THR A 54 -10.91 0.02 7.78
N GLU A 55 -10.34 -1.10 7.31
CA GLU A 55 -10.24 -2.33 8.10
C GLU A 55 -9.35 -2.14 9.34
N ILE A 56 -8.19 -1.50 9.18
CA ILE A 56 -7.28 -1.26 10.31
C ILE A 56 -7.92 -0.28 11.30
N SER A 57 -8.59 0.77 10.83
CA SER A 57 -9.36 1.68 11.70
C SER A 57 -10.44 0.93 12.49
N HIS A 58 -11.20 0.05 11.85
CA HIS A 58 -12.24 -0.74 12.51
C HIS A 58 -11.65 -1.70 13.55
N GLN A 59 -10.53 -2.36 13.27
CA GLN A 59 -9.85 -3.22 14.25
C GLN A 59 -9.29 -2.43 15.44
N LEU A 60 -8.75 -1.23 15.18
CA LEU A 60 -8.30 -0.33 16.25
C LEU A 60 -9.49 0.11 17.12
N GLU A 61 -10.60 0.51 16.54
CA GLU A 61 -11.81 0.90 17.29
C GLU A 61 -12.36 -0.26 18.12
N ALA A 62 -12.49 -1.45 17.54
CA ALA A 62 -12.92 -2.65 18.25
C ALA A 62 -12.01 -2.99 19.44
N ALA A 63 -10.68 -2.94 19.23
CA ALA A 63 -9.72 -3.14 20.31
C ALA A 63 -9.80 -2.01 21.36
N SER A 64 -10.07 -0.77 20.96
CA SER A 64 -10.18 0.34 21.91
C SER A 64 -11.31 0.11 22.92
N LEU A 65 -12.46 -0.40 22.48
CA LEU A 65 -13.61 -0.70 23.35
C LEU A 65 -13.27 -1.73 24.43
N ASP A 66 -12.49 -2.76 24.10
CA ASP A 66 -12.10 -3.81 25.03
C ASP A 66 -11.00 -3.38 26.02
N TYR A 67 -10.07 -2.53 25.56
CA TYR A 67 -8.88 -2.18 26.34
C TYR A 67 -8.99 -0.88 27.13
N PHE A 68 -9.86 0.07 26.73
CA PHE A 68 -10.09 1.33 27.47
C PHE A 68 -10.56 1.10 28.90
N GLN A 69 -11.28 0.00 29.16
CA GLN A 69 -11.76 -0.33 30.50
C GLN A 69 -10.69 -0.97 31.40
N ARG A 70 -9.55 -1.41 30.85
CA ARG A 70 -8.59 -2.29 31.55
C ARG A 70 -7.16 -1.76 31.63
N LYS A 71 -6.79 -0.72 30.88
CA LYS A 71 -5.41 -0.20 30.80
C LYS A 71 -5.40 1.33 31.00
N GLY A 72 -4.41 1.81 31.76
CA GLY A 72 -4.22 3.23 32.09
C GLY A 72 -3.64 4.07 30.93
N ASP A 73 -3.32 5.33 31.22
CA ASP A 73 -2.98 6.39 30.26
C ASP A 73 -1.94 6.01 29.19
N ASP A 74 -0.93 5.20 29.53
CA ASP A 74 0.11 4.72 28.60
C ASP A 74 -0.46 3.96 27.38
N TRP A 75 -1.57 3.24 27.56
CA TRP A 75 -2.23 2.53 26.47
C TRP A 75 -2.95 3.49 25.52
N ASN A 76 -3.51 4.56 26.09
CA ASN A 76 -4.23 5.58 25.35
C ASN A 76 -3.29 6.38 24.44
N ASP A 77 -2.10 6.70 24.94
CA ASP A 77 -1.04 7.34 24.16
C ASP A 77 -0.48 6.41 23.06
N GLY A 78 -0.31 5.12 23.36
CA GLY A 78 0.05 4.11 22.37
C GLY A 78 -0.99 3.98 21.24
N TYR A 79 -2.27 3.98 21.59
CA TYR A 79 -3.39 3.94 20.65
C TYR A 79 -3.43 5.18 19.75
N ARG A 80 -3.33 6.38 20.35
CA ARG A 80 -3.29 7.65 19.62
C ARG A 80 -2.10 7.69 18.65
N THR A 81 -0.93 7.20 19.10
CA THR A 81 0.26 7.12 18.25
C THR A 81 0.07 6.17 17.08
N ALA A 82 -0.54 5.00 17.30
CA ALA A 82 -0.84 4.05 16.24
C ALA A 82 -1.81 4.60 15.19
N GLN A 83 -2.85 5.33 15.62
CA GLN A 83 -3.75 6.04 14.71
C GLN A 83 -3.02 7.11 13.88
N LEU A 84 -2.17 7.92 14.52
CA LEU A 84 -1.41 8.97 13.82
C LEU A 84 -0.43 8.38 12.80
N GLU A 85 0.20 7.26 13.11
CA GLU A 85 1.06 6.55 12.16
C GLU A 85 0.26 5.93 11.02
N LEU A 86 -0.93 5.38 11.28
CA LEU A 86 -1.82 4.88 10.22
C LEU A 86 -2.19 5.99 9.22
N MET A 87 -2.49 7.19 9.72
CA MET A 87 -2.82 8.35 8.88
C MET A 87 -1.63 8.86 8.05
N ARG A 88 -0.40 8.48 8.40
CA ARG A 88 0.84 8.87 7.70
C ARG A 88 1.31 7.85 6.67
N ILE A 89 0.77 6.63 6.69
CA ILE A 89 1.13 5.60 5.71
C ILE A 89 0.53 5.96 4.36
N PHE A 90 1.38 6.10 3.35
CA PHE A 90 0.93 6.36 1.99
C PHE A 90 0.33 5.10 1.37
N PRO A 91 -0.67 5.24 0.48
CA PRO A 91 -1.27 4.13 -0.27
C PRO A 91 -0.25 3.14 -0.85
N ASP A 92 0.82 3.70 -1.40
CA ASP A 92 1.85 2.95 -2.11
C ASP A 92 2.68 2.05 -1.18
N GLU A 93 2.75 2.38 0.12
CA GLU A 93 3.44 1.59 1.15
C GLU A 93 2.60 0.41 1.65
N LEU A 94 1.28 0.44 1.46
CA LEU A 94 0.36 -0.65 1.81
C LEU A 94 0.32 -1.75 0.74
N ILE A 95 0.68 -1.41 -0.50
CA ILE A 95 0.56 -2.31 -1.65
C ILE A 95 1.85 -3.12 -1.89
N ASP A 96 2.98 -2.71 -1.30
CA ASP A 96 4.22 -3.51 -1.29
C ASP A 96 4.10 -4.71 -0.33
N THR A 97 3.25 -5.65 -0.72
CA THR A 97 3.07 -6.97 -0.09
C THR A 97 4.03 -7.97 -0.71
N GLY A 98 5.33 -7.65 -0.70
CA GLY A 98 6.36 -8.69 -0.77
C GLY A 98 6.10 -9.76 0.30
N PRO A 99 6.46 -11.04 0.06
CA PRO A 99 6.04 -12.15 0.89
C PRO A 99 6.28 -11.86 2.38
N GLU A 100 5.18 -11.86 3.12
CA GLU A 100 5.05 -11.36 4.47
C GLU A 100 5.80 -12.27 5.45
N ILE A 101 7.11 -12.05 5.62
CA ILE A 101 7.77 -12.44 6.86
C ILE A 101 7.28 -11.45 7.90
N ALA A 102 6.27 -11.86 8.68
CA ALA A 102 5.72 -11.07 9.78
C ALA A 102 6.87 -10.43 10.58
N ARG A 103 6.96 -9.10 10.53
CA ARG A 103 8.07 -8.38 11.14
C ARG A 103 8.04 -8.62 12.64
N THR A 104 9.12 -9.19 13.16
CA THR A 104 9.30 -9.38 14.60
C THR A 104 9.28 -8.01 15.30
N LYS A 105 8.86 -7.99 16.58
CA LYS A 105 8.84 -6.76 17.40
C LYS A 105 10.17 -6.00 17.36
N GLY A 106 11.28 -6.72 17.30
CA GLY A 106 12.63 -6.11 17.17
C GLY A 106 12.90 -5.46 15.81
N GLN A 107 12.34 -5.98 14.71
CA GLN A 107 12.44 -5.35 13.39
C GLN A 107 11.64 -4.07 13.31
N ILE A 108 10.45 -4.04 13.93
CA ILE A 108 9.62 -2.84 14.05
C ILE A 108 10.39 -1.76 14.83
N LEU A 109 10.91 -2.11 16.02
CA LEU A 109 11.66 -1.16 16.87
C LEU A 109 12.90 -0.59 16.16
N ARG A 110 13.67 -1.43 15.46
CA ARG A 110 14.84 -0.97 14.69
C ARG A 110 14.45 -0.05 13.53
N SER A 111 13.32 -0.30 12.87
CA SER A 111 12.84 0.57 11.80
C SER A 111 12.43 1.95 12.33
N MET A 112 11.79 2.00 13.51
CA MET A 112 11.42 3.26 14.18
C MET A 112 12.66 4.06 14.58
N ILE A 113 13.66 3.42 15.18
CA ILE A 113 14.93 4.05 15.55
C ILE A 113 15.64 4.62 14.31
N ARG A 114 15.64 3.86 13.20
CA ARG A 114 16.29 4.30 11.96
C ARG A 114 15.60 5.52 11.34
N ARG A 115 14.26 5.55 11.32
CA ARG A 115 13.49 6.71 10.82
C ARG A 115 13.73 7.95 11.67
N ASN A 116 13.73 7.81 12.99
CA ASN A 116 13.92 8.93 13.91
C ASN A 116 15.31 9.60 13.76
N ARG A 117 16.33 8.82 13.38
CA ARG A 117 17.67 9.31 13.04
C ARG A 117 17.78 9.99 11.67
N GLN A 118 16.84 9.77 10.76
CA GLN A 118 16.82 10.38 9.42
C GLN A 118 16.00 11.68 9.39
N SER A 119 15.17 11.91 10.41
CA SER A 119 14.37 13.12 10.61
C SER A 119 15.05 14.17 11.51
N GLN A 120 16.34 13.97 11.85
CA GLN A 120 17.24 14.96 12.45
C GLN A 120 18.29 15.36 11.42
#